data_AF-W7VWL1-F1
#
_entry.id   AF-W7VWL1-F1
#
_cell.length_a   1.000
_cell.length_b   1.000
_cell.length_c   1.000
_cell.angle_alpha   90.00
_cell.angle_beta   90.00
_cell.angle_gamma   90.00
#
_symmetry.space_group_name_H-M   'P 1'
#
loop_
_entity.id
_entity.type
_entity.pdbx_description
1 polymer ?
#
loop_
_entity_poly.entity_id
_entity_poly.type
_entity_poly.pdbx_seq_one_letter_code
_entity_poly.pdbx_strand_id
1 'polypeptide(L)'
;MLATIDRMSSEFAGIRNYQERAVFDAVRTWRDHYPLISDDLLPDVACVALNRLPARYIRHEVDLVFYQSEKERLMAERLVASAVGFAFEFVQARTAMRARA
;
A
#
# COMPACT_ATOMS: atom_id res chain seq x y z
N MET A 1 8.29 -26.45 -20.41
CA MET A 1 8.64 -25.54 -19.29
C MET A 1 7.98 -24.15 -19.40
N LEU A 2 6.98 -23.94 -20.27
CA LEU A 2 6.19 -22.69 -20.32
C LEU A 2 4.75 -22.87 -19.77
N ALA A 3 4.23 -24.10 -19.73
CA ALA A 3 2.89 -24.39 -19.21
C ALA A 3 2.76 -24.32 -17.67
N THR A 4 3.88 -24.34 -16.94
CA THR A 4 3.86 -24.31 -15.47
C THR A 4 3.80 -22.88 -14.92
N ILE A 5 4.35 -21.89 -15.65
CA ILE A 5 4.37 -20.48 -15.22
C ILE A 5 2.98 -19.86 -15.33
N ASP A 6 2.21 -20.22 -16.37
CA ASP A 6 0.85 -19.71 -16.60
C ASP A 6 -0.20 -20.33 -15.66
N ARG A 7 -0.02 -21.60 -15.26
CA ARG A 7 -0.94 -22.29 -14.35
C ARG A 7 -0.87 -21.74 -12.91
N MET A 8 0.33 -21.35 -12.45
CA MET A 8 0.51 -20.71 -11.12
C MET A 8 -0.20 -19.35 -11.04
N SER A 9 -0.33 -18.62 -12.15
CA SER A 9 -0.95 -17.29 -12.17
C SER A 9 -2.46 -17.31 -11.96
N SER A 10 -3.17 -18.32 -12.46
CA SER A 10 -4.64 -18.41 -12.34
C SER A 10 -5.12 -18.86 -10.95
N GLU A 11 -4.37 -19.73 -10.25
CA GLU A 11 -4.80 -20.31 -8.97
C GLU A 11 -4.76 -19.27 -7.82
N PHE A 12 -3.81 -18.35 -7.88
CA PHE A 12 -3.62 -17.27 -6.91
C PHE A 12 -4.13 -15.90 -7.40
N ALA A 13 -4.69 -15.84 -8.61
CA ALA A 13 -5.32 -14.64 -9.14
C ALA A 13 -6.39 -14.12 -8.17
N GLY A 14 -6.15 -12.95 -7.59
CA GLY A 14 -7.06 -12.29 -6.65
C GLY A 14 -6.62 -12.26 -5.19
N ILE A 15 -5.58 -13.02 -4.80
CA ILE A 15 -4.95 -12.85 -3.48
C ILE A 15 -4.28 -11.47 -3.45
N ARG A 16 -4.69 -10.64 -2.49
CA ARG A 16 -4.13 -9.29 -2.31
C ARG A 16 -4.21 -8.84 -0.86
N ASN A 17 -3.40 -7.88 -0.47
CA ASN A 17 -3.50 -7.30 0.86
C ASN A 17 -4.70 -6.34 0.90
N TYR A 18 -5.58 -6.54 1.89
CA TYR A 18 -6.78 -5.73 2.13
C TYR A 18 -6.46 -4.23 2.20
N GLN A 19 -5.30 -3.86 2.72
CA GLN A 19 -4.89 -2.46 2.90
C GLN A 19 -4.45 -1.78 1.59
N GLU A 20 -4.21 -2.52 0.51
CA GLU A 20 -3.70 -1.97 -0.76
C GLU A 20 -4.55 -0.83 -1.28
N ARG A 21 -5.88 -1.01 -1.35
CA ARG A 21 -6.78 0.01 -1.88
C ARG A 21 -6.73 1.30 -1.06
N ALA A 22 -6.87 1.18 0.27
CA ALA A 22 -6.85 2.32 1.17
C ALA A 22 -5.49 3.06 1.13
N VAL A 23 -4.38 2.32 1.06
CA VAL A 23 -3.04 2.91 0.92
C VAL A 23 -2.90 3.61 -0.43
N PHE A 24 -3.32 3.00 -1.54
CA PHE A 24 -3.19 3.62 -2.86
C PHE A 24 -4.04 4.89 -2.99
N ASP A 25 -5.25 4.89 -2.44
CA ASP A 25 -6.12 6.07 -2.41
C ASP A 25 -5.51 7.19 -1.56
N ALA A 26 -4.97 6.86 -0.37
CA ALA A 26 -4.28 7.82 0.48
C ALA A 26 -3.02 8.38 -0.18
N VAL A 27 -2.19 7.55 -0.82
CA VAL A 27 -0.98 7.99 -1.56
C VAL A 27 -1.36 8.94 -2.70
N ARG A 28 -2.40 8.61 -3.49
CA ARG A 28 -2.91 9.52 -4.53
C ARG A 28 -3.40 10.85 -3.97
N THR A 29 -4.04 10.82 -2.81
CA THR A 29 -4.57 12.03 -2.16
C THR A 29 -3.46 12.91 -1.60
N TRP A 30 -2.38 12.30 -1.08
CA TRP A 30 -1.29 13.03 -0.43
C TRP A 30 -0.23 13.53 -1.41
N ARG A 31 -0.21 13.03 -2.65
CA ARG A 31 0.82 13.35 -3.66
C ARG A 31 1.10 14.86 -3.80
N ASP A 32 0.05 15.68 -3.77
CA ASP A 32 0.16 17.13 -4.01
C ASP A 32 0.84 17.86 -2.83
N HIS A 33 0.88 17.25 -1.64
CA HIS A 33 1.61 17.78 -0.49
C HIS A 33 3.11 17.48 -0.55
N TYR A 34 3.56 16.61 -1.47
CA TYR A 34 4.96 16.18 -1.59
C TYR A 34 5.49 16.38 -3.03
N PRO A 35 5.59 17.63 -3.51
CA PRO A 35 5.94 17.93 -4.91
C PRO A 35 7.38 17.52 -5.31
N LEU A 36 8.23 17.20 -4.33
CA LEU A 36 9.59 16.69 -4.57
C LEU A 36 9.64 15.17 -4.80
N ILE A 37 8.52 14.46 -4.60
CA ILE A 37 8.40 13.05 -4.95
C ILE A 37 7.75 12.94 -6.32
N SER A 38 8.49 12.39 -7.27
CA SER A 38 8.00 12.11 -8.62
C SER A 38 7.07 10.89 -8.66
N ASP A 39 6.23 10.82 -9.69
CA ASP A 39 5.20 9.77 -9.81
C ASP A 39 5.76 8.34 -9.87
N ASP A 40 6.98 8.18 -10.40
CA ASP A 40 7.70 6.89 -10.44
C ASP A 40 8.11 6.38 -9.04
N LEU A 41 8.11 7.26 -8.03
CA LEU A 41 8.40 6.92 -6.63
C LEU A 41 7.15 6.64 -5.79
N LEU A 42 5.94 6.91 -6.29
CA LEU A 42 4.70 6.59 -5.57
C LEU A 42 4.53 5.09 -5.27
N PRO A 43 4.93 4.15 -6.17
CA PRO A 43 4.97 2.73 -5.83
C PRO A 43 5.90 2.41 -4.67
N ASP A 44 7.06 3.07 -4.57
CA ASP A 44 7.97 2.93 -3.42
C ASP A 44 7.32 3.39 -2.13
N VAL A 45 6.62 4.53 -2.16
CA VAL A 45 5.85 5.05 -1.01
C VAL A 45 4.78 4.04 -0.58
N ALA A 46 4.01 3.49 -1.53
CA ALA A 46 2.98 2.51 -1.23
C ALA A 46 3.56 1.22 -0.62
N CYS A 47 4.68 0.72 -1.14
CA CYS A 47 5.40 -0.43 -0.58
C CYS A 47 5.85 -0.19 0.87
N VAL A 48 6.46 0.96 1.14
CA VAL A 48 6.89 1.32 2.50
C VAL A 48 5.69 1.44 3.44
N ALA A 49 4.58 2.06 3.01
CA ALA A 49 3.38 2.17 3.81
C ALA A 49 2.75 0.80 4.12
N LEU A 50 2.61 -0.08 3.12
CA LEU A 50 2.05 -1.42 3.29
C LEU A 50 2.86 -2.28 4.27
N ASN A 51 4.19 -2.18 4.22
CA ASN A 51 5.09 -2.90 5.13
C ASN A 51 4.99 -2.42 6.60
N ARG A 52 4.30 -1.31 6.87
CA ARG A 52 4.06 -0.81 8.24
C ARG A 52 2.70 -1.18 8.79
N LEU A 53 1.81 -1.71 7.97
CA LEU A 53 0.47 -2.11 8.37
C LEU A 53 0.45 -3.61 8.68
N PRO A 54 -0.45 -4.07 9.57
CA PRO A 54 -0.65 -5.50 9.76
C PRO A 54 -1.07 -6.14 8.43
N ALA A 55 -0.27 -7.09 7.95
CA ALA A 55 -0.53 -7.76 6.69
C ALA A 55 -1.83 -8.58 6.79
N ARG A 56 -2.76 -8.35 5.86
CA ARG A 56 -4.04 -9.06 5.82
C ARG A 56 -4.39 -9.41 4.37
N TYR A 57 -4.08 -10.63 3.97
CA TYR A 57 -4.34 -11.10 2.62
C TYR A 57 -5.74 -11.69 2.49
N ILE A 58 -6.40 -11.36 1.38
CA ILE A 58 -7.78 -11.73 1.08
C ILE A 58 -7.86 -12.22 -0.36
N ARG A 59 -8.80 -13.12 -0.65
CA ARG A 59 -9.11 -13.54 -2.03
C ARG A 59 -10.28 -12.76 -2.60
N HIS A 60 -11.31 -12.52 -1.79
CA HIS A 60 -12.50 -11.78 -2.18
C HIS A 60 -12.83 -10.69 -1.13
N GLU A 61 -13.24 -9.49 -1.55
CA GLU A 61 -13.55 -8.38 -0.61
C GLU A 61 -14.76 -8.69 0.27
N VAL A 62 -15.65 -9.55 -0.21
CA VAL A 62 -16.89 -9.94 0.48
C VAL A 62 -16.64 -10.66 1.80
N ASP A 63 -15.45 -11.26 1.99
CA ASP A 63 -15.11 -12.04 3.19
C ASP A 63 -14.93 -11.18 4.46
N LEU A 64 -15.00 -9.85 4.33
CA LEU A 64 -14.44 -8.92 5.31
C LEU A 64 -15.41 -7.81 5.76
N VAL A 65 -16.30 -7.38 4.87
CA VAL A 65 -17.21 -6.25 5.10
C VAL A 65 -18.24 -6.55 6.21
N PHE A 66 -18.57 -7.82 6.44
CA PHE A 66 -19.59 -8.20 7.43
C PHE A 66 -19.11 -8.18 8.89
N TYR A 67 -17.80 -8.04 9.17
CA TYR A 67 -17.23 -8.26 10.50
C TYR A 67 -16.51 -7.08 11.14
N GLN A 68 -16.45 -5.90 10.49
CA GLN A 68 -15.78 -4.72 11.08
C GLN A 68 -16.77 -3.74 11.69
N SER A 69 -16.54 -3.40 12.96
CA SER A 69 -17.22 -2.27 13.60
C SER A 69 -16.74 -0.94 13.02
N GLU A 70 -17.58 0.10 13.12
CA GLU A 70 -17.22 1.45 12.69
C GLU A 70 -15.94 1.97 13.38
N LYS A 71 -15.76 1.62 14.66
CA LYS A 71 -14.57 1.96 15.44
C LYS A 71 -13.30 1.35 14.83
N GLU A 72 -13.35 0.08 14.42
CA GLU A 72 -12.21 -0.58 13.79
C GLU A 72 -11.89 0.02 12.42
N ARG A 73 -12.91 0.42 11.66
CA ARG A 73 -12.73 1.12 10.39
C ARG A 73 -12.00 2.46 10.58
N LEU A 74 -12.46 3.30 11.52
CA LEU A 74 -11.83 4.59 11.82
C LEU A 74 -10.39 4.42 12.32
N MET A 75 -10.12 3.39 13.12
CA MET A 75 -8.75 3.08 13.55
C MET A 75 -7.87 2.64 12.38
N ALA A 76 -8.39 1.82 11.46
CA ALA A 76 -7.67 1.41 10.26
C ALA A 76 -7.34 2.61 9.36
N GLU A 77 -8.29 3.53 9.15
CA GLU A 77 -8.07 4.78 8.40
C GLU A 77 -6.95 5.62 8.99
N ARG A 78 -6.91 5.76 10.32
CA ARG A 78 -5.82 6.48 11.03
C ARG A 78 -4.47 5.80 10.87
N LEU A 79 -4.44 4.47 10.98
CA LEU A 79 -3.22 3.68 10.77
C LEU A 79 -2.68 3.84 9.34
N VAL A 80 -3.56 3.78 8.34
CA VAL A 80 -3.21 4.01 6.93
C VAL A 80 -2.64 5.41 6.75
N ALA A 81 -3.32 6.44 7.25
CA ALA A 81 -2.84 7.83 7.15
C ALA A 81 -1.45 8.01 7.78
N SER A 82 -1.23 7.46 8.97
CA SER A 82 0.07 7.50 9.65
C SER A 82 1.16 6.75 8.88
N ALA A 83 0.86 5.57 8.34
CA ALA A 83 1.80 4.77 7.56
C ALA A 83 2.19 5.47 6.25
N VAL A 84 1.24 6.10 5.56
CA VAL A 84 1.46 6.86 4.33
C VAL A 84 2.32 8.09 4.59
N GLY A 85 2.02 8.87 5.63
CA GLY A 85 2.84 10.04 5.99
C GLY A 85 4.31 9.68 6.26
N PHE A 86 4.53 8.64 7.07
CA PHE A 86 5.88 8.11 7.29
C PHE A 86 6.55 7.69 5.97
N ALA A 87 5.82 7.01 5.08
CA ALA A 87 6.38 6.51 3.83
C ALA A 87 6.84 7.63 2.90
N PHE A 88 6.08 8.72 2.80
CA PHE A 88 6.49 9.90 2.04
C PHE A 88 7.78 10.51 2.60
N GLU A 89 7.84 10.74 3.92
CA GLU A 89 9.03 11.29 4.59
C GLU A 89 10.26 10.39 4.37
N PHE A 90 10.08 9.08 4.51
CA PHE A 90 11.14 8.09 4.34
C PHE A 90 11.68 8.06 2.91
N VAL A 91 10.80 7.99 1.90
CA VAL A 91 11.21 7.94 0.50
C VAL A 91 11.89 9.24 0.09
N GLN A 92 11.35 10.40 0.50
CA GLN A 92 11.99 11.70 0.24
C GLN A 92 13.41 11.78 0.82
N ALA A 93 13.58 11.40 2.10
CA ALA A 93 14.88 11.37 2.74
C ALA A 93 15.85 10.41 2.03
N ARG A 94 15.39 9.21 1.65
CA ARG A 94 16.20 8.22 0.92
C ARG A 94 16.66 8.74 -0.44
N THR A 95 15.79 9.42 -1.17
CA THR A 95 16.11 10.01 -2.48
C THR A 95 17.12 11.15 -2.33
N ALA A 96 16.94 12.02 -1.34
CA ALA A 96 17.90 13.11 -1.05
C ALA A 96 19.29 12.59 -0.66
N MET A 97 19.37 11.49 0.10
CA MET A 97 20.66 10.86 0.44
C MET A 97 21.34 10.25 -0.80
N ARG A 98 20.59 9.59 -1.69
CA ARG A 98 21.14 9.02 -2.92
C ARG A 98 21.66 10.06 -3.89
N ALA A 99 21.03 11.24 -3.97
CA ALA A 99 21.48 12.34 -4.82
C ALA A 99 22.79 13.00 -4.36
N ARG A 100 23.23 12.72 -3.12
CA ARG A 100 24.47 13.26 -2.52
C ARG A 100 25.65 12.28 -2.57
N ALA A 101 25.40 11.03 -2.95
CA ALA A 101 26.40 9.97 -3.06
C ALA A 101 26.92 9.87 -4.51
#